data_AF-A0A7Y1MJZ8-F1
#
_entry.id   AF-A0A7Y1MJZ8-F1
#
_cell.length_a   1.000
_cell.length_b   1.000
_cell.length_c   1.000
_cell.angle_alpha   90.00
_cell.angle_beta   90.00
_cell.angle_gamma   90.00
#
_symmetry.space_group_name_H-M   'P 1'
#
loop_
_entity.id
_entity.type
_entity.pdbx_description
1 polymer ?
#
loop_
_entity_poly.entity_id
_entity_poly.type
_entity_poly.pdbx_seq_one_letter_code
_entity_poly.pdbx_strand_id
1 'polypeptide(L)' 'MKNTDRYKAMDFSREESEWVVQTVREAGSVPVHYLLAIHFAGIYRGRGISHIWYLIATRQLDCDIRQPLNDFLDVWIPSP' A
#
# COMPACT_ATOMS: atom_id res chain seq x y z
N MET A 1 32.02 -3.63 3.13
CA MET A 1 31.42 -2.28 3.07
C MET A 1 29.92 -2.47 2.89
N LYS A 2 29.17 -2.22 3.97
CA LYS A 2 27.72 -2.43 4.12
C LYS A 2 27.01 -1.32 3.33
N ASN A 3 26.08 -1.62 2.43
CA ASN A 3 25.29 -0.60 1.71
C ASN A 3 23.88 -1.09 1.29
N THR A 4 23.19 -1.81 2.18
CA THR A 4 21.77 -2.18 2.02
C THR A 4 20.81 -1.24 2.77
N ASP A 5 21.27 -0.08 3.23
CA ASP A 5 20.45 0.95 3.90
C ASP A 5 19.67 1.84 2.91
N ARG A 6 19.09 1.26 1.83
CA ARG A 6 18.27 2.01 0.87
C ARG A 6 16.76 1.93 1.10
N TYR A 7 16.32 1.11 2.03
CA TYR A 7 15.02 1.27 2.64
C TYR A 7 15.29 1.66 4.08
N LYS A 8 15.31 2.97 4.38
CA LYS A 8 14.95 3.42 5.73
C LYS A 8 13.69 2.65 6.06
N ALA A 9 13.74 1.76 7.03
CA ALA A 9 12.59 1.00 7.48
C ALA A 9 11.47 2.03 7.70
N MET A 10 10.54 2.11 6.76
CA MET A 10 9.38 2.95 6.95
C MET A 10 8.64 2.26 8.08
N ASP A 11 8.66 2.91 9.23
CA ASP A 11 8.01 2.45 10.45
C ASP A 11 6.50 2.65 10.26
N PHE A 12 5.92 1.83 9.39
CA PHE A 12 4.48 1.70 9.25
C PHE A 12 4.05 0.83 10.41
N SER A 13 3.15 1.35 11.26
CA SER A 13 2.65 0.54 12.36
C SER A 13 1.87 -0.63 11.78
N ARG A 14 2.03 -1.79 12.41
CA ARG A 14 1.28 -3.00 12.07
C ARG A 14 -0.23 -2.73 12.02
N GLU A 15 -0.74 -1.96 12.97
CA GLU A 15 -2.15 -1.58 13.05
C GLU A 15 -2.62 -0.78 11.82
N GLU A 16 -1.83 0.21 11.37
CA GLU A 16 -2.15 1.01 10.17
C GLU A 16 -2.13 0.12 8.91
N SER A 17 -1.18 -0.81 8.80
CA SER A 17 -1.15 -1.80 7.72
C SER A 17 -2.38 -2.72 7.75
N GLU A 18 -2.75 -3.21 8.93
CA GLU A 18 -3.90 -4.11 9.13
C GLU A 18 -5.22 -3.43 8.75
N TRP A 19 -5.41 -2.15 9.07
CA TRP A 19 -6.61 -1.40 8.68
C TRP A 19 -6.74 -1.22 7.17
N VAL A 20 -5.64 -0.91 6.48
CA VAL A 20 -5.62 -0.81 5.01
C VAL A 20 -5.95 -2.15 4.37
N VAL A 21 -5.29 -3.23 4.81
CA VAL A 21 -5.51 -4.59 4.29
C VAL A 21 -6.95 -5.04 4.55
N GLN A 22 -7.51 -4.75 5.73
CA GLN A 22 -8.89 -5.11 6.06
C GLN A 22 -9.88 -4.36 5.16
N THR A 23 -9.64 -3.09 4.87
CA THR A 23 -10.48 -2.31 3.95
C THR A 23 -10.49 -2.92 2.55
N VAL A 24 -9.32 -3.32 2.03
CA VAL A 24 -9.22 -4.00 0.72
C VAL A 24 -9.91 -5.36 0.76
N ARG A 25 -9.76 -6.12 1.86
CA ARG A 25 -10.42 -7.42 2.03
C ARG A 25 -11.94 -7.31 1.99
N GLU A 26 -12.51 -6.29 2.61
CA GLU A 26 -13.96 -6.06 2.63
C GLU A 26 -14.49 -5.56 1.29
N ALA A 27 -13.72 -4.73 0.58
CA ALA A 27 -14.12 -4.17 -0.71
C ALA A 27 -13.78 -5.08 -1.92
N GLY A 28 -12.89 -6.06 -1.74
CA GLY A 28 -12.42 -6.96 -2.79
C GLY A 28 -11.26 -6.38 -3.61
N SER A 29 -11.55 -5.40 -4.47
CA SER A 29 -10.56 -4.70 -5.29
C SER A 29 -10.87 -3.21 -5.31
N VAL A 30 -9.87 -2.37 -5.04
CA VAL A 30 -10.06 -0.91 -4.93
C VAL A 30 -8.87 -0.16 -5.52
N PRO A 31 -9.08 1.06 -6.04
CA PRO A 31 -7.99 1.87 -6.56
C PRO A 31 -7.18 2.52 -5.43
N VAL A 32 -5.89 2.76 -5.67
CA VAL A 32 -4.98 3.39 -4.69
C VAL A 32 -5.53 4.70 -4.10
N HIS A 33 -6.13 5.57 -4.93
CA HIS A 33 -6.68 6.84 -4.44
C HIS A 33 -7.82 6.68 -3.43
N TYR A 34 -8.58 5.58 -3.51
CA TYR A 34 -9.64 5.27 -2.54
C TYR A 34 -9.03 4.99 -1.16
N LEU A 35 -7.96 4.18 -1.12
CA LEU A 35 -7.22 3.92 0.12
C LEU A 35 -6.58 5.18 0.69
N LEU A 36 -6.02 6.03 -0.17
CA LEU A 36 -5.45 7.31 0.25
C LEU A 36 -6.51 8.24 0.85
N ALA A 37 -7.72 8.26 0.30
CA ALA A 37 -8.79 9.10 0.82
C ALA A 37 -9.30 8.64 2.19
N ILE A 38 -9.33 7.33 2.44
CA ILE A 38 -9.84 6.76 3.70
C ILE A 38 -8.78 6.80 4.80
N HIS A 39 -7.54 6.40 4.48
CA HIS A 39 -6.51 6.16 5.48
C HIS A 39 -5.45 7.27 5.56
N PHE A 40 -5.27 8.07 4.50
CA PHE A 40 -4.10 8.95 4.34
C PHE A 40 -4.44 10.35 3.82
N ALA A 41 -5.28 11.08 4.57
CA ALA A 41 -5.71 12.42 4.20
C ALA A 41 -4.64 13.53 4.39
N GLY A 42 -4.76 14.60 3.61
CA GLY A 42 -3.97 15.83 3.76
C GLY A 42 -2.46 15.61 3.61
N ILE A 43 -1.68 16.10 4.59
CA ILE A 43 -0.21 16.05 4.57
C ILE A 43 0.35 14.61 4.58
N TYR A 44 -0.46 13.61 4.92
CA TYR A 44 -0.04 12.21 5.00
C TYR A 44 -0.12 11.46 3.67
N ARG A 45 -0.67 12.07 2.61
CA ARG A 45 -0.86 11.39 1.31
C ARG A 45 0.42 10.79 0.74
N GLY A 46 1.54 11.53 0.79
CA GLY A 46 2.83 11.04 0.29
C GLY A 46 3.37 9.83 1.08
N ARG A 47 3.15 9.81 2.41
CA ARG A 47 3.46 8.65 3.25
C ARG A 47 2.52 7.48 2.93
N GLY A 48 1.23 7.74 2.71
CA GLY A 48 0.24 6.74 2.33
C GLY A 48 0.57 6.02 1.03
N ILE A 49 1.00 6.76 0.00
CA ILE A 49 1.46 6.18 -1.27
C ILE A 49 2.60 5.19 -1.02
N SER A 50 3.59 5.60 -0.24
CA SER A 50 4.73 4.75 0.11
C SER A 50 4.31 3.53 0.93
N HIS A 51 3.32 3.68 1.81
CA HIS A 51 2.76 2.57 2.61
C HIS A 51 2.07 1.54 1.71
N ILE A 52 1.22 1.98 0.80
CA ILE A 52 0.52 1.07 -0.13
C ILE A 52 1.53 0.31 -1.00
N TRP A 53 2.57 0.98 -1.51
CA TRP A 53 3.64 0.30 -2.24
C TRP A 53 4.42 -0.70 -1.39
N TYR A 54 4.65 -0.38 -0.11
CA TYR A 54 5.25 -1.32 0.83
C TYR A 54 4.37 -2.56 1.03
N LEU A 55 3.04 -2.41 1.14
CA LEU A 55 2.11 -3.53 1.27
C LEU A 55 2.11 -4.43 0.03
N ILE A 56 2.23 -3.84 -1.17
CA ILE A 56 2.40 -4.61 -2.41
C ILE A 56 3.76 -5.33 -2.42
N ALA A 57 4.85 -4.63 -2.11
CA ALA A 57 6.19 -5.21 -2.08
C ALA A 57 6.34 -6.35 -1.06
N THR A 58 5.58 -6.30 0.04
CA THR A 58 5.53 -7.35 1.08
C THR A 58 4.46 -8.41 0.84
N ARG A 59 3.82 -8.41 -0.34
CA ARG A 59 2.75 -9.35 -0.73
C ARG A 59 1.57 -9.40 0.24
N GLN A 60 1.27 -8.28 0.90
CA GLN A 60 0.04 -8.11 1.68
C GLN A 60 -1.11 -7.63 0.78
N LEU A 61 -0.77 -6.93 -0.30
CA LEU A 61 -1.65 -6.55 -1.40
C LEU A 61 -1.04 -7.05 -2.72
N ASP A 62 -1.88 -7.26 -3.73
CA ASP A 62 -1.45 -7.56 -5.10
C ASP A 62 -2.03 -6.51 -6.06
N CYS A 63 -1.44 -6.42 -7.25
CA CYS A 63 -1.85 -5.51 -8.31
C CYS A 63 -1.46 -6.05 -9.68
N ASP A 64 -2.04 -5.49 -10.74
CA ASP A 64 -1.58 -5.80 -12.10
C ASP A 64 -0.27 -5.05 -12.37
N ILE A 65 0.86 -5.71 -12.18
CA ILE A 65 2.20 -5.11 -12.33
C ILE A 65 2.51 -4.63 -13.76
N ARG A 66 1.67 -4.99 -14.74
CA ARG A 66 1.80 -4.51 -16.12
C ARG A 66 1.22 -3.10 -16.28
N GLN A 67 0.41 -2.66 -15.32
CA GLN A 67 -0.16 -1.32 -15.30
C GLN A 67 0.78 -0.33 -14.62
N PRO A 68 0.70 0.97 -14.96
CA PRO A 68 1.51 1.98 -14.29
C PRO A 68 1.18 2.07 -12.79
N LEU A 69 2.22 2.10 -11.95
CA LEU A 69 2.11 2.36 -10.51
C LEU A 69 1.69 3.81 -10.26
N ASN A 70 0.38 4.04 -10.17
CA ASN A 70 -0.21 5.35 -9.92
C ASN A 70 -1.48 5.23 -9.06
N ASP A 71 -2.09 6.38 -8.77
CA ASP A 71 -3.27 6.51 -7.91
C ASP A 71 -4.54 5.79 -8.44
N PHE A 72 -4.57 5.40 -9.71
CA PHE A 72 -5.68 4.69 -10.36
C PHE A 72 -5.45 3.18 -10.47
N LEU A 73 -4.28 2.69 -10.04
CA LEU A 73 -4.01 1.26 -10.01
C LEU A 73 -4.94 0.58 -9.01
N ASP A 74 -5.64 -0.46 -9.45
CA ASP A 74 -6.43 -1.31 -8.57
C ASP A 74 -5.53 -2.28 -7.79
N VAL A 75 -5.86 -2.46 -6.52
CA VAL A 75 -5.19 -3.38 -5.60
C VAL A 75 -6.21 -4.31 -4.94
N TRP A 76 -5.80 -5.55 -4.68
CA TRP A 76 -6.64 -6.59 -4.08
C TRP A 76 -5.84 -7.47 -3.11
N ILE A 77 -6.54 -8.32 -2.35
CA ILE A 77 -5.88 -9.33 -1.51
C ILE A 77 -5.28 -10.42 -2.41
N PRO A 78 -3.99 -10.75 -2.29
CA PRO A 78 -3.37 -11.83 -3.06
C PRO A 78 -4.13 -13.14 -2.88
N SER A 79 -4.30 -13.89 -3.96
CA SER A 79 -4.84 -15.25 -3.88
C SER A 79 -3.83 -16.19 -3.22
N PRO A 80 -4.28 -17.22 -2.47
CA PRO A 80 -3.41 -18.25 -1.90
C PRO A 80 -2.59 -19.02 -2.94
#